data_AF-A0A958AWQ8-F1
#
_entry.id   AF-A0A958AWQ8-F1
#
_cell.length_a   1.000
_cell.length_b   1.000
_cell.length_c   1.000
_cell.angle_alpha   90.00
_cell.angle_beta   90.00
_cell.angle_gamma   90.00
#
_symmetry.space_group_name_H-M   'P 1'
#
loop_
_entity.id
_entity.type
_entity.pdbx_description
1 polymer ?
#
loop_
_entity_poly.entity_id
_entity_poly.type
_entity_poly.pdbx_seq_one_letter_code
_entity_poly.pdbx_strand_id
1 'polypeptide(L)'
;IPELANVVLDMKILSETADADFAQAIGSLVTAYEQWIDTQAGRVTHLTDDLKPYHQPAQDAVEKARKSLERIKSGLDLLGSDPQAAEAFRFANRAMWQQRIHTLYAQQQRQGQSVTLNQVDSPQNRRWYPFQLAFILLNLPSVTDIHHQDRSDPTQAIADLLWFPTGGGKTEAYLGLTAYTLGLRRLQGVVDGYSGHAGVAVLMRYTLRLLTLQQFQRATALICACESIRRKAQARGDARWGAEPFRIGLWVGARSTPNRTDDSAEAIKRDRGQYQGGFGGGGTPYQLTSCPWCGSDIGQGRDLVVETYNRGRARTLMYCGDPLGRCLFSRKQSPDEGLPAVVVDEEIYRRLPALLIATVDKFAQMPWKGETQMLFGRVNGYCERHGYRSPEIEDADFHRAISRKFLKAVTKPMGPLRPPDLIIQDELHLISGPLGTLVGLYESAIDYLCSWEANGQRVRPKVIASTATIRRADSQVNHLYLRQVNVFPPAGLDIEDNFFSRQRPPREETPGRRYVGICAPGTRLKTVLIRVYVAYMAAAQQLYEKYGSQLVDPYLTTVGYFNSIRELGGMRRAVDDAVRTRLRKADERGLAKRFIEHYNVEELTSRKGASDIPLILDQLEIPFPPQA
;
A
#
# COMPACT_ATOMS: atom_id res chain seq x y z
N ILE A 1 -17.68 -21.95 -6.63
CA ILE A 1 -16.94 -22.83 -7.55
C ILE A 1 -16.57 -24.05 -6.71
N PRO A 2 -17.37 -25.14 -6.76
CA PRO A 2 -17.11 -26.38 -6.01
C PRO A 2 -15.67 -26.88 -6.15
N GLU A 3 -15.07 -26.66 -7.32
CA GLU A 3 -13.69 -27.02 -7.67
C GLU A 3 -12.64 -26.27 -6.83
N LEU A 4 -13.01 -25.13 -6.21
CA LEU A 4 -12.16 -24.39 -5.27
C LEU A 4 -12.34 -24.82 -3.80
N ALA A 5 -13.21 -25.79 -3.50
CA ALA A 5 -13.54 -26.16 -2.12
C ALA A 5 -12.32 -26.64 -1.32
N ASN A 6 -11.37 -27.31 -1.99
CA ASN A 6 -10.19 -27.90 -1.36
C ASN A 6 -8.95 -26.99 -1.38
N VAL A 7 -9.05 -25.79 -1.96
CA VAL A 7 -7.91 -24.85 -2.01
C VAL A 7 -7.64 -24.29 -0.62
N VAL A 8 -6.40 -24.46 -0.14
CA VAL A 8 -5.94 -23.81 1.09
C VAL A 8 -5.68 -22.32 0.81
N LEU A 9 -6.61 -21.48 1.27
CA LEU A 9 -6.50 -20.02 1.17
C LEU A 9 -6.12 -19.35 2.50
N ASP A 10 -6.04 -20.11 3.60
CA ASP A 10 -5.69 -19.58 4.92
C ASP A 10 -4.17 -19.30 4.99
N MET A 11 -3.81 -18.02 5.14
CA MET A 11 -2.43 -17.55 5.23
C MET A 11 -1.64 -18.20 6.38
N LYS A 12 -2.29 -18.52 7.50
CA LYS A 12 -1.61 -19.19 8.62
C LYS A 12 -1.21 -20.61 8.23
N ILE A 13 -2.13 -21.38 7.65
CA ILE A 13 -1.87 -22.75 7.21
C ILE A 13 -0.75 -22.75 6.16
N LEU A 14 -0.82 -21.86 5.16
CA LEU A 14 0.24 -21.72 4.14
C LEU A 14 1.60 -21.34 4.74
N SER A 15 1.63 -20.58 5.84
CA SER A 15 2.87 -20.21 6.53
C SER A 15 3.53 -21.35 7.34
N GLU A 16 2.82 -22.46 7.50
CA GLU A 16 3.23 -23.66 8.25
C GLU A 16 3.32 -24.90 7.33
N THR A 17 2.97 -24.75 6.04
CA THR A 17 3.00 -25.82 5.04
C THR A 17 4.44 -26.17 4.67
N ALA A 18 4.74 -27.48 4.62
CA ALA A 18 6.04 -28.00 4.19
C ALA A 18 6.19 -27.90 2.67
N ASP A 19 7.44 -27.86 2.18
CA ASP A 19 7.75 -27.65 0.76
C ASP A 19 7.02 -28.65 -0.16
N ALA A 20 7.03 -29.93 0.21
CA ALA A 20 6.37 -31.01 -0.56
C ALA A 20 4.84 -30.91 -0.61
N ASP A 21 4.23 -30.19 0.33
CA ASP A 21 2.77 -30.15 0.50
C ASP A 21 2.12 -28.95 -0.21
N PHE A 22 2.91 -27.99 -0.73
CA PHE A 22 2.35 -26.82 -1.43
C PHE A 22 1.52 -27.21 -2.65
N ALA A 23 2.00 -28.20 -3.43
CA ALA A 23 1.28 -28.71 -4.59
C ALA A 23 -0.10 -29.27 -4.19
N GLN A 24 -0.18 -30.01 -3.09
CA GLN A 24 -1.45 -30.52 -2.57
C GLN A 24 -2.35 -29.40 -2.03
N ALA A 25 -1.77 -28.42 -1.31
CA ALA A 25 -2.52 -27.33 -0.68
C ALA A 25 -3.15 -26.35 -1.69
N ILE A 26 -2.45 -26.08 -2.80
CA ILE A 26 -2.81 -25.02 -3.74
C ILE A 26 -3.24 -25.58 -5.12
N GLY A 27 -2.81 -26.79 -5.48
CA GLY A 27 -2.96 -27.34 -6.83
C GLY A 27 -4.40 -27.43 -7.36
N SER A 28 -5.40 -27.53 -6.48
CA SER A 28 -6.81 -27.47 -6.91
C SER A 28 -7.21 -26.11 -7.50
N LEU A 29 -6.53 -25.01 -7.15
CA LEU A 29 -6.75 -23.69 -7.77
C LEU A 29 -6.32 -23.71 -9.24
N VAL A 30 -5.13 -24.27 -9.49
CA VAL A 30 -4.55 -24.42 -10.83
C VAL A 30 -5.43 -25.34 -11.68
N THR A 31 -5.82 -26.49 -11.12
CA THR A 31 -6.65 -27.48 -11.80
C THR A 31 -8.02 -26.91 -12.14
N ALA A 32 -8.66 -26.19 -11.21
CA ALA A 32 -9.96 -25.54 -11.46
C ALA A 32 -9.85 -24.45 -12.54
N TYR A 33 -8.75 -23.69 -12.56
CA TYR A 33 -8.55 -22.67 -13.57
C TYR A 33 -8.32 -23.28 -14.96
N GLU A 34 -7.52 -24.34 -15.04
CA GLU A 34 -7.30 -25.11 -16.27
C GLU A 34 -8.60 -25.67 -16.84
N GLN A 35 -9.41 -26.32 -16.02
CA GLN A 35 -10.71 -26.86 -16.43
C GLN A 35 -11.66 -25.76 -16.93
N TRP A 36 -11.65 -24.59 -16.29
CA TRP A 36 -12.43 -23.45 -16.76
C TRP A 36 -11.93 -22.95 -18.12
N ILE A 37 -10.60 -22.87 -18.32
CA ILE A 37 -10.01 -22.50 -19.61
C ILE A 37 -10.38 -23.53 -20.70
N ASP A 38 -10.32 -24.82 -20.40
CA ASP A 38 -10.71 -25.89 -21.32
C ASP A 38 -12.18 -25.74 -21.76
N THR A 39 -13.05 -25.40 -20.80
CA THR A 39 -14.47 -25.14 -21.07
C THR A 39 -14.65 -23.94 -22.01
N GLN A 40 -13.91 -22.84 -21.80
CA GLN A 40 -13.93 -21.69 -22.70
C GLN A 40 -13.38 -22.04 -24.08
N ALA A 41 -12.27 -22.79 -24.17
CA ALA A 41 -11.69 -23.24 -25.43
C ALA A 41 -12.65 -24.12 -26.25
N GLY A 42 -13.44 -24.97 -25.57
CA GLY A 42 -14.50 -25.75 -26.20
C GLY A 42 -15.56 -24.89 -26.89
N ARG A 43 -15.95 -23.76 -26.27
CA ARG A 43 -16.90 -22.79 -26.87
C ARG A 43 -16.33 -22.09 -28.11
N VAL A 44 -15.02 -21.84 -28.13
CA VAL A 44 -14.35 -21.26 -29.29
C VAL A 44 -14.26 -22.26 -30.44
N THR A 45 -14.04 -23.54 -30.13
CA THR A 45 -14.00 -24.63 -31.12
C THR A 45 -15.37 -24.91 -31.72
N HIS A 46 -16.41 -24.90 -30.88
CA HIS A 46 -17.80 -25.06 -31.29
C HIS A 46 -18.51 -23.71 -31.30
N LEU A 47 -18.14 -22.86 -32.25
CA LEU A 47 -18.63 -21.48 -32.38
C LEU A 47 -20.16 -21.39 -32.31
N THR A 48 -20.66 -20.84 -31.20
CA THR A 48 -22.04 -20.39 -31.06
C THR A 48 -22.27 -19.14 -31.93
N ASP A 49 -23.52 -18.89 -32.35
CA ASP A 49 -23.82 -17.80 -33.29
C ASP A 49 -23.39 -16.41 -32.80
N ASP A 50 -23.37 -16.20 -31.48
CA ASP A 50 -22.90 -14.98 -30.82
C ASP A 50 -21.37 -14.81 -30.85
N LEU A 51 -20.60 -15.91 -30.89
CA LEU A 51 -19.13 -15.87 -30.93
C LEU A 51 -18.54 -15.87 -32.34
N LYS A 52 -19.29 -16.30 -33.36
CA LYS A 52 -18.82 -16.33 -34.77
C LYS A 52 -18.17 -15.01 -35.23
N PRO A 53 -18.75 -13.82 -34.95
CA PRO A 53 -18.14 -12.55 -35.36
C PRO A 53 -16.83 -12.20 -34.62
N TYR A 54 -16.58 -12.84 -33.47
CA TYR A 54 -15.49 -12.53 -32.55
C TYR A 54 -14.52 -13.70 -32.35
N HIS A 55 -14.45 -14.63 -33.31
CA HIS A 55 -13.63 -15.84 -33.18
C HIS A 55 -12.16 -15.55 -32.86
N GLN A 56 -11.50 -14.62 -33.57
CA GLN A 56 -10.10 -14.28 -33.30
C GLN A 56 -9.91 -13.66 -31.90
N PRO A 57 -10.65 -12.61 -31.49
CA PRO A 57 -10.60 -12.12 -30.10
C PRO A 57 -10.84 -13.20 -29.03
N ALA A 58 -11.74 -14.15 -29.30
CA ALA A 58 -12.04 -15.24 -28.38
C ALA A 58 -10.86 -16.22 -28.26
N GLN A 59 -10.21 -16.56 -29.38
CA GLN A 59 -8.96 -17.33 -29.39
C GLN A 59 -7.86 -16.63 -28.61
N ASP A 60 -7.64 -15.34 -28.86
CA ASP A 60 -6.61 -14.54 -28.17
C ASP A 60 -6.85 -14.50 -26.64
N ALA A 61 -8.11 -14.43 -26.21
CA ALA A 61 -8.48 -14.42 -24.79
C ALA A 61 -8.13 -15.76 -24.11
N VAL A 62 -8.45 -16.88 -24.76
CA VAL A 62 -8.10 -18.23 -24.28
C VAL A 62 -6.58 -18.43 -24.24
N GLU A 63 -5.85 -17.96 -25.24
CA GLU A 63 -4.37 -18.05 -25.27
C GLU A 63 -3.74 -17.25 -24.12
N LYS A 64 -4.23 -16.04 -23.86
CA LYS A 64 -3.79 -15.22 -22.70
C LYS A 64 -4.08 -15.90 -21.37
N ALA A 65 -5.22 -16.58 -21.26
CA ALA A 65 -5.56 -17.37 -20.07
C ALA A 65 -4.63 -18.57 -19.88
N ARG A 66 -4.28 -19.28 -20.97
CA ARG A 66 -3.28 -20.37 -20.94
C ARG A 66 -1.90 -19.88 -20.51
N LYS A 67 -1.41 -18.77 -21.09
CA LYS A 67 -0.13 -18.17 -20.68
C LYS A 67 -0.12 -17.78 -19.19
N SER A 68 -1.24 -17.24 -18.69
CA SER A 68 -1.37 -16.93 -17.26
C SER A 68 -1.37 -18.20 -16.40
N LEU A 69 -2.07 -19.25 -16.82
CA LEU A 69 -2.07 -20.56 -16.15
C LEU A 69 -0.66 -21.17 -16.07
N GLU A 70 0.10 -21.16 -17.17
CA GLU A 70 1.48 -21.67 -17.22
C GLU A 70 2.39 -20.95 -16.23
N ARG A 71 2.29 -19.62 -16.14
CA ARG A 71 3.06 -18.83 -15.17
C ARG A 71 2.65 -19.12 -13.73
N ILE A 72 1.35 -19.33 -13.46
CA ILE A 72 0.86 -19.75 -12.13
C ILE A 72 1.39 -21.15 -11.79
N LYS A 73 1.37 -22.10 -12.73
CA LYS A 73 1.93 -23.45 -12.58
C LYS A 73 3.41 -23.39 -12.23
N SER A 74 4.20 -22.63 -13.01
CA SER A 74 5.62 -22.42 -12.75
C SER A 74 5.88 -21.83 -11.36
N GLY A 75 5.05 -20.88 -10.92
CA GLY A 75 5.12 -20.33 -9.56
C GLY A 75 4.81 -21.35 -8.46
N LEU A 76 3.89 -22.28 -8.69
CA LEU A 76 3.59 -23.37 -7.75
C LEU A 76 4.72 -24.40 -7.72
N ASP A 77 5.23 -24.81 -8.88
CA ASP A 77 6.32 -25.77 -9.00
C ASP A 77 7.60 -25.24 -8.32
N LEU A 78 7.86 -23.94 -8.45
CA LEU A 78 8.98 -23.26 -7.78
C LEU A 78 8.96 -23.44 -6.26
N LEU A 79 7.78 -23.44 -5.64
CA LEU A 79 7.65 -23.64 -4.18
C LEU A 79 8.05 -25.05 -3.74
N GLY A 80 8.00 -26.04 -4.63
CA GLY A 80 8.47 -27.40 -4.37
C GLY A 80 9.95 -27.61 -4.70
N SER A 81 10.53 -26.80 -5.59
CA SER A 81 11.89 -26.99 -6.11
C SER A 81 12.94 -26.06 -5.51
N ASP A 82 12.56 -24.87 -5.02
CA ASP A 82 13.48 -23.87 -4.46
C ASP A 82 13.19 -23.62 -2.96
N PRO A 83 14.08 -24.08 -2.05
CA PRO A 83 13.88 -23.90 -0.61
C PRO A 83 13.85 -22.43 -0.15
N GLN A 84 14.56 -21.53 -0.82
CA GLN A 84 14.50 -20.10 -0.48
C GLN A 84 13.17 -19.50 -0.93
N ALA A 85 12.66 -19.90 -2.10
CA ALA A 85 11.34 -19.49 -2.56
C ALA A 85 10.24 -19.98 -1.62
N ALA A 86 10.28 -21.25 -1.21
CA ALA A 86 9.36 -21.83 -0.24
C ALA A 86 9.39 -21.08 1.10
N GLU A 87 10.58 -20.82 1.63
CA GLU A 87 10.75 -20.12 2.92
C GLU A 87 10.33 -18.64 2.84
N ALA A 88 10.62 -17.96 1.73
CA ALA A 88 10.12 -16.61 1.47
C ALA A 88 8.60 -16.57 1.34
N PHE A 89 7.98 -17.60 0.74
CA PHE A 89 6.54 -17.73 0.65
C PHE A 89 5.89 -17.98 2.01
N ARG A 90 6.49 -18.82 2.87
CA ARG A 90 6.06 -18.97 4.27
C ARG A 90 6.18 -17.66 5.04
N PHE A 91 7.29 -16.94 4.88
CA PHE A 91 7.49 -15.63 5.49
C PHE A 91 6.41 -14.63 5.06
N ALA A 92 6.12 -14.55 3.76
CA ALA A 92 5.10 -13.67 3.21
C ALA A 92 3.71 -13.99 3.77
N ASN A 93 3.32 -15.27 3.80
CA ASN A 93 2.05 -15.71 4.35
C ASN A 93 1.94 -15.41 5.85
N ARG A 94 3.02 -15.63 6.62
CA ARG A 94 3.04 -15.29 8.05
C ARG A 94 2.91 -13.78 8.28
N ALA A 95 3.60 -12.98 7.47
CA ALA A 95 3.55 -11.52 7.56
C ALA A 95 2.16 -10.99 7.20
N MET A 96 1.55 -11.51 6.13
CA MET A 96 0.21 -11.11 5.68
C MET A 96 -0.89 -11.55 6.64
N TRP A 97 -0.78 -12.76 7.23
CA TRP A 97 -1.65 -13.20 8.31
C TRP A 97 -1.62 -12.20 9.47
N GLN A 98 -0.43 -11.91 10.01
CA GLN A 98 -0.29 -10.97 11.12
C GLN A 98 -0.77 -9.57 10.74
N GLN A 99 -0.41 -9.07 9.55
CA GLN A 99 -0.84 -7.78 9.05
C GLN A 99 -2.37 -7.66 9.01
N ARG A 100 -3.07 -8.67 8.48
CA ARG A 100 -4.54 -8.68 8.38
C ARG A 100 -5.20 -8.65 9.75
N ILE A 101 -4.78 -9.54 10.66
CA ILE A 101 -5.34 -9.62 12.00
C ILE A 101 -5.07 -8.34 12.80
N HIS A 102 -3.84 -7.83 12.75
CA HIS A 102 -3.48 -6.60 13.48
C HIS A 102 -4.19 -5.36 12.91
N THR A 103 -4.44 -5.29 11.59
CA THR A 103 -5.22 -4.20 10.99
C THR A 103 -6.67 -4.20 11.49
N LEU A 104 -7.33 -5.36 11.46
CA LEU A 104 -8.70 -5.52 11.95
C LEU A 104 -8.79 -5.25 13.46
N TYR A 105 -7.84 -5.78 14.23
CA TYR A 105 -7.75 -5.56 15.66
C TYR A 105 -7.56 -4.08 16.00
N ALA A 106 -6.63 -3.40 15.32
CA ALA A 106 -6.37 -1.98 15.53
C ALA A 106 -7.61 -1.13 15.20
N GLN A 107 -8.32 -1.46 14.12
CA GLN A 107 -9.57 -0.79 13.76
C GLN A 107 -10.65 -0.98 14.82
N GLN A 108 -10.88 -2.21 15.30
CA GLN A 108 -11.88 -2.50 16.34
C GLN A 108 -11.55 -1.79 17.66
N GLN A 109 -10.25 -1.75 18.04
CA GLN A 109 -9.78 -0.99 19.21
C GLN A 109 -10.07 0.50 19.08
N ARG A 110 -9.82 1.10 17.91
CA ARG A 110 -10.16 2.52 17.66
C ARG A 110 -11.65 2.80 17.74
N GLN A 111 -12.48 1.84 17.37
CA GLN A 111 -13.94 1.91 17.50
C GLN A 111 -14.43 1.66 18.93
N GLY A 112 -13.54 1.63 19.92
CA GLY A 112 -13.88 1.43 21.34
C GLY A 112 -14.27 0.00 21.69
N GLN A 113 -14.06 -0.97 20.80
CA GLN A 113 -14.44 -2.35 21.06
C GLN A 113 -13.39 -3.07 21.93
N SER A 114 -13.85 -3.68 23.02
CA SER A 114 -13.00 -4.49 23.90
C SER A 114 -12.84 -5.90 23.33
N VAL A 115 -11.97 -6.02 22.33
CA VAL A 115 -11.62 -7.29 21.68
C VAL A 115 -10.20 -7.71 22.00
N THR A 116 -9.93 -9.01 21.94
CA THR A 116 -8.57 -9.58 22.02
C THR A 116 -8.09 -10.03 20.64
N LEU A 117 -6.77 -10.07 20.43
CA LEU A 117 -6.20 -10.56 19.16
C LEU A 117 -6.68 -11.97 18.81
N ASN A 118 -6.83 -12.86 19.80
CA ASN A 118 -7.29 -14.23 19.57
C ASN A 118 -8.75 -14.31 19.09
N GLN A 119 -9.60 -13.35 19.48
CA GLN A 119 -10.98 -13.28 18.98
C GLN A 119 -11.03 -12.79 17.53
N VAL A 120 -10.09 -11.94 17.12
CA VAL A 120 -9.99 -11.44 15.74
C VAL A 120 -9.31 -12.47 14.83
N ASP A 121 -8.41 -13.30 15.36
CA ASP A 121 -7.67 -14.32 14.62
C ASP A 121 -8.52 -15.55 14.24
N SER A 122 -9.42 -15.35 13.28
CA SER A 122 -10.25 -16.39 12.69
C SER A 122 -9.78 -16.74 11.27
N PRO A 123 -10.02 -17.98 10.79
CA PRO A 123 -9.73 -18.36 9.41
C PRO A 123 -10.30 -17.37 8.40
N GLN A 124 -11.53 -16.88 8.58
CA GLN A 124 -12.20 -15.94 7.67
C GLN A 124 -11.43 -14.63 7.47
N ASN A 125 -10.78 -14.13 8.52
CA ASN A 125 -10.08 -12.85 8.50
C ASN A 125 -8.70 -12.92 7.84
N ARG A 126 -8.12 -14.12 7.72
CA ARG A 126 -6.77 -14.37 7.18
C ARG A 126 -6.78 -15.22 5.90
N ARG A 127 -7.86 -15.20 5.14
CA ARG A 127 -7.93 -15.86 3.82
C ARG A 127 -7.47 -14.94 2.71
N TRP A 128 -6.71 -15.51 1.78
CA TRP A 128 -6.55 -14.95 0.44
C TRP A 128 -7.86 -15.03 -0.34
N TYR A 129 -8.13 -14.03 -1.18
CA TYR A 129 -8.98 -14.24 -2.34
C TYR A 129 -8.20 -15.06 -3.39
N PRO A 130 -8.85 -15.97 -4.14
CA PRO A 130 -8.17 -16.82 -5.12
C PRO A 130 -7.30 -16.04 -6.12
N PHE A 131 -7.78 -14.89 -6.60
CA PHE A 131 -7.03 -14.05 -7.54
C PHE A 131 -5.75 -13.46 -6.92
N GLN A 132 -5.75 -13.16 -5.62
CA GLN A 132 -4.57 -12.61 -4.93
C GLN A 132 -3.47 -13.67 -4.88
N LEU A 133 -3.82 -14.89 -4.49
CA LEU A 133 -2.89 -16.02 -4.44
C LEU A 133 -2.37 -16.36 -5.84
N ALA A 134 -3.26 -16.43 -6.84
CA ALA A 134 -2.87 -16.66 -8.23
C ALA A 134 -1.93 -15.57 -8.77
N PHE A 135 -2.20 -14.29 -8.47
CA PHE A 135 -1.32 -13.19 -8.88
C PHE A 135 0.05 -13.26 -8.21
N ILE A 136 0.13 -13.66 -6.93
CA ILE A 136 1.40 -13.88 -6.24
C ILE A 136 2.17 -15.00 -6.92
N LEU A 137 1.56 -16.19 -7.11
CA LEU A 137 2.18 -17.35 -7.76
C LEU A 137 2.72 -17.00 -9.15
N LEU A 138 1.90 -16.33 -9.97
CA LEU A 138 2.28 -15.89 -11.31
C LEU A 138 3.56 -15.03 -11.34
N ASN A 139 3.84 -14.27 -10.28
CA ASN A 139 5.02 -13.40 -10.21
C ASN A 139 6.24 -14.05 -9.55
N LEU A 140 6.08 -15.14 -8.77
CA LEU A 140 7.18 -15.70 -7.97
C LEU A 140 8.43 -16.05 -8.80
N PRO A 141 8.34 -16.72 -9.96
CA PRO A 141 9.54 -17.07 -10.74
C PRO A 141 10.38 -15.84 -11.08
N SER A 142 9.74 -14.79 -11.60
CA SER A 142 10.42 -13.55 -12.00
C SER A 142 10.92 -12.69 -10.84
N VAL A 143 10.41 -12.87 -9.63
CA VAL A 143 10.91 -12.20 -8.42
C VAL A 143 12.07 -12.99 -7.81
N THR A 144 12.02 -14.32 -7.92
CA THR A 144 13.02 -15.25 -7.35
C THR A 144 14.31 -15.25 -8.12
N ASP A 145 14.21 -15.49 -9.42
CA ASP A 145 15.35 -15.52 -10.32
C ASP A 145 15.64 -14.12 -10.85
N ILE A 146 16.83 -13.60 -10.53
CA ILE A 146 17.30 -12.29 -10.97
C ILE A 146 17.59 -12.24 -12.48
N HIS A 147 17.80 -13.40 -13.11
CA HIS A 147 18.06 -13.56 -14.54
C HIS A 147 16.80 -13.94 -15.35
N HIS A 148 15.64 -14.03 -14.71
CA HIS A 148 14.41 -14.44 -15.38
C HIS A 148 14.06 -13.52 -16.55
N GLN A 149 13.64 -14.09 -17.69
CA GLN A 149 13.33 -13.34 -18.92
C GLN A 149 12.25 -12.25 -18.70
N ASP A 150 11.16 -12.58 -17.98
CA ASP A 150 10.09 -11.64 -17.63
C ASP A 150 10.57 -10.44 -16.78
N ARG A 151 11.76 -10.53 -16.18
CA ARG A 151 12.36 -9.48 -15.35
C ARG A 151 13.35 -8.64 -16.14
N SER A 152 14.32 -9.29 -16.78
CA SER A 152 15.56 -8.63 -17.24
C SER A 152 15.70 -8.54 -18.76
N ASP A 153 14.88 -9.24 -19.55
CA ASP A 153 15.00 -9.20 -21.02
C ASP A 153 14.82 -7.77 -21.56
N PRO A 154 15.71 -7.29 -22.46
CA PRO A 154 15.61 -5.94 -23.01
C PRO A 154 14.34 -5.65 -23.81
N THR A 155 13.72 -6.68 -24.40
CA THR A 155 12.59 -6.55 -25.35
C THR A 155 11.33 -7.29 -24.90
N GLN A 156 11.48 -8.34 -24.08
CA GLN A 156 10.41 -9.23 -23.63
C GLN A 156 10.10 -9.10 -22.13
N ALA A 157 10.82 -8.25 -21.37
CA ALA A 157 10.49 -8.04 -19.95
C ALA A 157 9.03 -7.62 -19.77
N ILE A 158 8.39 -8.17 -18.74
CA ILE A 158 6.95 -8.08 -18.50
C ILE A 158 6.68 -7.22 -17.27
N ALA A 159 5.81 -6.24 -17.44
CA ALA A 159 5.11 -5.58 -16.34
C ALA A 159 3.74 -6.23 -16.13
N ASP A 160 3.54 -6.83 -14.96
CA ASP A 160 2.26 -7.49 -14.62
C ASP A 160 1.27 -6.46 -14.07
N LEU A 161 0.14 -6.31 -14.75
CA LEU A 161 -0.92 -5.36 -14.43
C LEU A 161 -2.09 -6.08 -13.73
N LEU A 162 -2.22 -5.86 -12.43
CA LEU A 162 -3.37 -6.30 -11.64
C LEU A 162 -4.57 -5.39 -11.91
N TRP A 163 -5.47 -5.87 -12.77
CA TRP A 163 -6.70 -5.19 -13.15
C TRP A 163 -7.90 -5.82 -12.44
N PHE A 164 -8.36 -5.18 -11.36
CA PHE A 164 -9.47 -5.68 -10.56
C PHE A 164 -10.30 -4.52 -10.01
N PRO A 165 -11.62 -4.68 -9.78
CA PRO A 165 -12.47 -3.60 -9.29
C PRO A 165 -11.96 -2.92 -8.00
N THR A 166 -12.32 -1.65 -7.81
CA THR A 166 -12.00 -0.90 -6.58
C THR A 166 -12.62 -1.59 -5.37
N GLY A 167 -11.86 -1.69 -4.27
CA GLY A 167 -12.28 -2.42 -3.08
C GLY A 167 -12.19 -3.95 -3.20
N GLY A 168 -11.81 -4.50 -4.35
CA GLY A 168 -11.70 -5.95 -4.54
C GLY A 168 -10.47 -6.61 -3.90
N GLY A 169 -9.68 -5.90 -3.09
CA GLY A 169 -8.52 -6.46 -2.39
C GLY A 169 -7.22 -6.50 -3.19
N LYS A 170 -7.01 -5.58 -4.16
CA LYS A 170 -5.75 -5.51 -4.92
C LYS A 170 -4.52 -5.30 -4.03
N THR A 171 -4.67 -4.50 -2.98
CA THR A 171 -3.58 -4.14 -2.07
C THR A 171 -2.97 -5.35 -1.39
N GLU A 172 -3.77 -6.27 -0.89
CA GLU A 172 -3.29 -7.49 -0.25
C GLU A 172 -2.40 -8.32 -1.18
N ALA A 173 -2.71 -8.38 -2.49
CA ALA A 173 -1.90 -9.13 -3.46
C ALA A 173 -0.49 -8.56 -3.59
N TYR A 174 -0.37 -7.24 -3.82
CA TYR A 174 0.95 -6.62 -3.98
C TYR A 174 1.70 -6.47 -2.65
N LEU A 175 1.01 -6.38 -1.51
CA LEU A 175 1.63 -6.46 -0.17
C LEU A 175 2.17 -7.86 0.13
N GLY A 176 1.46 -8.92 -0.29
CA GLY A 176 1.96 -10.29 -0.23
C GLY A 176 3.25 -10.48 -1.03
N LEU A 177 3.28 -9.96 -2.27
CA LEU A 177 4.50 -9.99 -3.10
C LEU A 177 5.63 -9.12 -2.52
N THR A 178 5.28 -7.99 -1.89
CA THR A 178 6.25 -7.17 -1.14
C THR A 178 6.90 -8.00 -0.04
N ALA A 179 6.11 -8.64 0.82
CA ALA A 179 6.61 -9.45 1.92
C ALA A 179 7.49 -10.61 1.43
N TYR A 180 7.09 -11.26 0.34
CA TYR A 180 7.88 -12.28 -0.34
C TYR A 180 9.25 -11.75 -0.77
N THR A 181 9.26 -10.62 -1.48
CA THR A 181 10.50 -9.98 -1.96
C THR A 181 11.43 -9.59 -0.80
N LEU A 182 10.87 -9.07 0.30
CA LEU A 182 11.63 -8.73 1.49
C LEU A 182 12.30 -9.95 2.14
N GLY A 183 11.53 -11.03 2.29
CA GLY A 183 12.04 -12.29 2.87
C GLY A 183 13.10 -12.93 1.98
N LEU A 184 12.78 -13.12 0.70
CA LEU A 184 13.68 -13.72 -0.30
C LEU A 184 15.01 -12.98 -0.36
N ARG A 185 14.99 -11.65 -0.40
CA ARG A 185 16.20 -10.84 -0.46
C ARG A 185 17.12 -11.05 0.74
N ARG A 186 16.57 -11.27 1.94
CA ARG A 186 17.37 -11.61 3.14
C ARG A 186 17.97 -13.00 3.06
N LEU A 187 17.24 -13.97 2.50
CA LEU A 187 17.70 -15.35 2.29
C LEU A 187 18.81 -15.44 1.24
N GLN A 188 18.69 -14.68 0.14
CA GLN A 188 19.69 -14.65 -0.93
C GLN A 188 21.02 -14.02 -0.48
N GLY A 189 20.99 -13.16 0.54
CA GLY A 189 22.20 -12.57 1.12
C GLY A 189 22.96 -11.67 0.14
N VAL A 190 24.26 -11.92 -0.04
CA VAL A 190 25.13 -11.16 -0.94
C VAL A 190 25.21 -11.85 -2.29
N VAL A 191 24.95 -11.12 -3.37
CA VAL A 191 25.06 -11.61 -4.75
C VAL A 191 25.98 -10.68 -5.52
N ASP A 192 27.07 -11.21 -6.09
CA ASP A 192 28.10 -10.45 -6.84
C ASP A 192 28.60 -9.18 -6.13
N GLY A 193 28.78 -9.26 -4.81
CA GLY A 193 29.25 -8.15 -3.98
C GLY A 193 28.16 -7.17 -3.54
N TYR A 194 26.94 -7.30 -4.06
CA TYR A 194 25.78 -6.49 -3.66
C TYR A 194 25.04 -7.16 -2.49
N SER A 195 24.98 -6.48 -1.34
CA SER A 195 24.32 -7.03 -0.16
C SER A 195 22.79 -6.86 -0.21
N GLY A 196 22.07 -7.98 -0.06
CA GLY A 196 20.63 -8.03 0.15
C GLY A 196 20.20 -7.89 1.62
N HIS A 197 21.14 -7.84 2.57
CA HIS A 197 20.81 -7.76 4.00
C HIS A 197 20.18 -6.42 4.43
N ALA A 198 20.21 -5.40 3.57
CA ALA A 198 19.61 -4.10 3.80
C ALA A 198 19.29 -3.39 2.48
N GLY A 199 18.84 -2.13 2.58
CA GLY A 199 18.53 -1.29 1.43
C GLY A 199 17.07 -1.36 1.02
N VAL A 200 16.69 -0.48 0.09
CA VAL A 200 15.35 -0.50 -0.51
C VAL A 200 15.24 -1.72 -1.40
N ALA A 201 14.32 -2.63 -1.05
CA ALA A 201 14.02 -3.82 -1.83
C ALA A 201 12.79 -3.60 -2.72
N VAL A 202 11.81 -2.84 -2.21
CA VAL A 202 10.57 -2.53 -2.90
C VAL A 202 10.35 -1.03 -2.97
N LEU A 203 10.17 -0.51 -4.17
CA LEU A 203 9.78 0.88 -4.43
C LEU A 203 8.32 0.92 -4.85
N MET A 204 7.47 1.47 -3.98
CA MET A 204 6.03 1.59 -4.20
C MET A 204 5.67 3.05 -4.50
N ARG A 205 4.89 3.27 -5.56
CA ARG A 205 4.69 4.59 -6.14
C ARG A 205 3.24 4.99 -6.16
N TYR A 206 3.01 6.27 -5.86
CA TYR A 206 1.70 6.89 -5.87
C TYR A 206 1.71 8.21 -6.64
N THR A 207 0.57 8.48 -7.28
CA THR A 207 0.32 9.72 -8.01
C THR A 207 -0.31 10.80 -7.14
N LEU A 208 -1.07 10.44 -6.09
CA LEU A 208 -1.86 11.37 -5.28
C LEU A 208 -1.55 11.30 -3.78
N ARG A 209 -1.42 12.47 -3.15
CA ARG A 209 -1.01 12.65 -1.74
C ARG A 209 -1.94 12.00 -0.72
N LEU A 210 -3.26 12.08 -0.93
CA LEU A 210 -4.24 11.56 0.05
C LEU A 210 -4.21 10.03 0.16
N LEU A 211 -4.21 9.35 -0.99
CA LEU A 211 -4.17 7.89 -1.05
C LEU A 211 -2.87 7.34 -0.46
N THR A 212 -1.79 8.10 -0.59
CA THR A 212 -0.46 7.72 -0.10
C THR A 212 -0.44 7.47 1.42
N LEU A 213 -1.20 8.24 2.22
CA LEU A 213 -1.20 8.09 3.69
C LEU A 213 -1.94 6.83 4.16
N GLN A 214 -3.12 6.54 3.60
CA GLN A 214 -3.89 5.35 3.95
C GLN A 214 -3.13 4.07 3.56
N GLN A 215 -2.47 4.08 2.41
CA GLN A 215 -1.64 2.95 2.00
C GLN A 215 -0.37 2.84 2.84
N PHE A 216 0.21 3.97 3.28
CA PHE A 216 1.31 3.98 4.25
C PHE A 216 0.92 3.34 5.59
N GLN A 217 -0.27 3.63 6.13
CA GLN A 217 -0.77 2.97 7.35
C GLN A 217 -0.84 1.44 7.19
N ARG A 218 -1.44 0.96 6.10
CA ARG A 218 -1.58 -0.48 5.81
C ARG A 218 -0.23 -1.16 5.59
N ALA A 219 0.65 -0.54 4.82
CA ALA A 219 2.00 -1.05 4.58
C ALA A 219 2.87 -1.01 5.84
N THR A 220 2.66 -0.05 6.74
CA THR A 220 3.34 -0.03 8.05
C THR A 220 2.93 -1.23 8.90
N ALA A 221 1.66 -1.64 8.88
CA ALA A 221 1.23 -2.87 9.54
C ALA A 221 1.94 -4.12 8.99
N LEU A 222 2.18 -4.17 7.66
CA LEU A 222 2.98 -5.25 7.06
C LEU A 222 4.42 -5.25 7.56
N ILE A 223 5.07 -4.09 7.58
CA ILE A 223 6.47 -3.99 8.04
C ILE A 223 6.57 -4.30 9.54
N CYS A 224 5.59 -3.90 10.34
CA CYS A 224 5.47 -4.34 11.73
C CYS A 224 5.42 -5.88 11.84
N ALA A 225 4.66 -6.55 10.97
CA ALA A 225 4.62 -8.02 10.93
C ALA A 225 5.97 -8.63 10.53
N CYS A 226 6.62 -8.10 9.49
CA CYS A 226 7.95 -8.54 9.07
C CYS A 226 8.98 -8.40 10.19
N GLU A 227 8.99 -7.26 10.89
CA GLU A 227 9.88 -6.99 12.02
C GLU A 227 9.57 -7.88 13.23
N SER A 228 8.29 -8.14 13.51
CA SER A 228 7.86 -9.10 14.54
C SER A 228 8.39 -10.51 14.26
N ILE A 229 8.32 -10.97 13.01
CA ILE A 229 8.88 -12.26 12.59
C ILE A 229 10.40 -12.28 12.76
N ARG A 230 11.10 -11.24 12.29
CA ARG A 230 12.56 -11.09 12.42
C ARG A 230 13.01 -11.15 13.89
N ARG A 231 12.38 -10.36 14.76
CA ARG A 231 12.70 -10.30 16.20
C ARG A 231 12.43 -11.62 16.91
N LYS A 232 11.33 -12.30 16.59
CA LYS A 232 11.00 -13.62 17.16
C LYS A 232 12.00 -14.69 16.73
N ALA A 233 12.43 -14.67 15.46
CA ALA A 233 13.48 -15.57 14.97
C ALA A 233 14.81 -15.30 15.68
N GLN A 234 15.24 -14.04 15.75
CA GLN A 234 16.47 -13.64 16.43
C GLN A 234 16.48 -14.04 17.91
N ALA A 235 15.35 -13.88 18.62
CA ALA A 235 15.22 -14.29 20.02
C ALA A 235 15.35 -15.81 20.22
N ARG A 236 15.12 -16.62 19.17
CA ARG A 236 15.31 -18.07 19.17
C ARG A 236 16.69 -18.50 18.63
N GLY A 237 17.58 -17.53 18.37
CA GLY A 237 18.91 -17.79 17.80
C GLY A 237 18.93 -17.98 16.28
N ASP A 238 17.83 -17.69 15.58
CA ASP A 238 17.73 -17.81 14.13
C ASP A 238 18.05 -16.47 13.44
N ALA A 239 19.19 -16.43 12.75
CA ALA A 239 19.72 -15.23 12.12
C ALA A 239 19.32 -15.05 10.64
N ARG A 240 18.48 -15.93 10.06
CA ARG A 240 18.21 -15.95 8.61
C ARG A 240 17.63 -14.64 8.04
N TRP A 241 16.93 -13.87 8.87
CA TRP A 241 16.33 -12.59 8.47
C TRP A 241 17.26 -11.38 8.66
N GLY A 242 18.45 -11.60 9.22
CA GLY A 242 19.47 -10.58 9.46
C GLY A 242 19.22 -9.68 10.68
N ALA A 243 20.22 -8.85 10.98
CA ALA A 243 20.20 -7.91 12.11
C ALA A 243 19.52 -6.58 11.77
N GLU A 244 19.52 -6.19 10.49
CA GLU A 244 18.94 -4.92 10.05
C GLU A 244 17.41 -4.96 10.14
N PRO A 245 16.75 -4.03 10.86
CA PRO A 245 15.30 -3.99 10.97
C PRO A 245 14.59 -3.86 9.61
N PHE A 246 13.43 -4.49 9.46
CA PHE A 246 12.55 -4.15 8.35
C PHE A 246 11.92 -2.79 8.64
N ARG A 247 12.04 -1.84 7.70
CA ARG A 247 11.49 -0.49 7.82
C ARG A 247 10.67 -0.09 6.59
N ILE A 248 9.72 0.82 6.79
CA ILE A 248 8.99 1.50 5.73
C ILE A 248 9.39 2.98 5.68
N GLY A 249 9.64 3.48 4.47
CA GLY A 249 9.90 4.89 4.19
C GLY A 249 8.68 5.59 3.62
N LEU A 250 8.41 6.84 4.05
CA LEU A 250 7.46 7.74 3.39
C LEU A 250 8.21 8.92 2.76
N TRP A 251 8.55 8.80 1.48
CA TRP A 251 9.31 9.80 0.73
C TRP A 251 8.38 10.63 -0.15
N VAL A 252 7.84 11.70 0.43
CA VAL A 252 6.78 12.54 -0.16
C VAL A 252 7.10 14.02 -0.01
N GLY A 253 6.50 14.88 -0.83
CA GLY A 253 6.80 16.31 -0.88
C GLY A 253 6.84 17.02 0.50
N ALA A 254 7.69 18.04 0.62
CA ALA A 254 8.03 18.72 1.89
C ALA A 254 6.85 19.39 2.65
N ARG A 255 5.68 19.51 2.01
CA ARG A 255 4.43 19.94 2.66
C ARG A 255 3.77 18.84 3.49
N SER A 256 4.14 17.58 3.25
CA SER A 256 3.61 16.40 3.93
C SER A 256 4.56 15.97 5.04
N THR A 257 5.82 15.69 4.72
CA THR A 257 6.83 15.26 5.70
C THR A 257 8.06 16.19 5.70
N PRO A 258 8.81 16.28 6.82
CA PRO A 258 10.02 17.09 6.88
C PRO A 258 11.14 16.52 6.00
N ASN A 259 11.94 17.39 5.39
CA ASN A 259 13.14 16.93 4.68
C ASN A 259 14.31 16.70 5.66
N ARG A 260 14.48 17.58 6.66
CA ARG A 260 15.62 17.54 7.58
C ARG A 260 15.24 17.15 8.99
N THR A 261 16.17 16.55 9.74
CA THR A 261 15.92 16.20 11.15
C THR A 261 15.65 17.44 12.01
N ASP A 262 16.29 18.57 11.70
CA ASP A 262 16.05 19.83 12.43
C ASP A 262 14.63 20.38 12.17
N ASP A 263 14.13 20.29 10.93
CA ASP A 263 12.74 20.65 10.60
C ASP A 263 11.75 19.78 11.40
N SER A 264 12.07 18.48 11.53
CA SER A 264 11.30 17.56 12.35
C SER A 264 11.34 17.92 13.84
N ALA A 265 12.48 18.38 14.37
CA ALA A 265 12.60 18.83 15.75
C ALA A 265 11.74 20.08 16.01
N GLU A 266 11.74 21.03 15.08
CA GLU A 266 10.92 22.24 15.16
C GLU A 266 9.42 21.94 15.02
N ALA A 267 9.04 20.95 14.20
CA ALA A 267 7.65 20.48 14.13
C ALA A 267 7.19 19.92 15.49
N ILE A 268 7.96 19.02 16.12
CA ILE A 268 7.59 18.44 17.41
C ILE A 268 7.57 19.47 18.55
N LYS A 269 8.47 20.47 18.55
CA LYS A 269 8.43 21.58 19.52
C LYS A 269 7.13 22.38 19.41
N ARG A 270 6.69 22.66 18.18
CA ARG A 270 5.40 23.31 17.91
C ARG A 270 4.24 22.49 18.48
N ASP A 271 4.26 21.19 18.24
CA ASP A 271 3.20 20.28 18.69
C ASP A 271 3.14 20.13 20.22
N ARG A 272 4.25 20.39 20.92
CA ARG A 272 4.31 20.45 22.40
C ARG A 272 3.91 21.81 22.98
N GLY A 273 3.52 22.77 22.15
CA GLY A 273 3.21 24.14 22.59
C GLY A 273 4.43 24.95 23.04
N GLN A 274 5.64 24.52 22.66
CA GLN A 274 6.92 25.11 23.10
C GLN A 274 7.48 26.14 22.11
N TYR A 275 6.69 26.57 21.12
CA TYR A 275 7.15 27.42 20.02
C TYR A 275 6.54 28.83 20.09
N GLN A 276 7.41 29.84 20.04
CA GLN A 276 7.05 31.27 20.06
C GLN A 276 7.49 31.95 18.74
N GLY A 277 6.76 31.74 17.63
CA GLY A 277 6.87 32.62 16.45
C GLY A 277 6.66 32.01 15.05
N GLY A 278 5.58 32.39 14.35
CA GLY A 278 5.52 32.46 12.87
C GLY A 278 5.08 31.21 12.08
N PHE A 279 3.96 31.40 11.36
CA PHE A 279 3.31 30.64 10.27
C PHE A 279 3.42 29.09 10.21
N GLY A 280 2.27 28.44 10.49
CA GLY A 280 1.99 27.05 10.14
C GLY A 280 1.96 26.82 8.63
N GLY A 281 2.46 25.65 8.20
CA GLY A 281 2.51 25.25 6.79
C GLY A 281 3.64 24.29 6.40
N GLY A 282 4.52 23.89 7.34
CA GLY A 282 5.55 22.86 7.10
C GLY A 282 5.01 21.43 7.24
N GLY A 283 5.68 20.46 6.62
CA GLY A 283 5.39 19.03 6.82
C GLY A 283 5.60 18.59 8.27
N THR A 284 4.96 17.50 8.66
CA THR A 284 5.02 16.96 10.04
C THR A 284 5.54 15.52 10.02
N PRO A 285 6.39 15.10 10.98
CA PRO A 285 6.74 13.69 11.10
C PRO A 285 5.59 12.83 11.68
N TYR A 286 4.52 13.46 12.17
CA TYR A 286 3.35 12.79 12.70
C TYR A 286 2.41 12.34 11.56
N GLN A 287 2.69 11.15 11.03
CA GLN A 287 1.96 10.54 9.91
C GLN A 287 1.02 9.39 10.34
N LEU A 288 1.11 8.92 11.59
CA LEU A 288 0.28 7.86 12.14
C LEU A 288 -0.36 8.36 13.44
N THR A 289 -1.69 8.43 13.47
CA THR A 289 -2.49 8.83 14.63
C THR A 289 -2.70 7.68 15.62
N SER A 290 -2.62 6.44 15.12
CA SER A 290 -2.76 5.24 15.91
C SER A 290 -1.72 4.21 15.52
N CYS A 291 -1.38 3.33 16.46
CA CYS A 291 -0.44 2.25 16.24
C CYS A 291 -1.02 1.24 15.24
N PRO A 292 -0.37 1.03 14.08
CA PRO A 292 -0.85 0.08 13.06
C PRO A 292 -0.78 -1.39 13.53
N TRP A 293 -0.12 -1.64 14.67
CA TRP A 293 -0.02 -2.96 15.28
C TRP A 293 -1.12 -3.23 16.32
N CYS A 294 -1.39 -2.30 17.24
CA CYS A 294 -2.31 -2.55 18.36
C CYS A 294 -3.49 -1.59 18.47
N GLY A 295 -3.59 -0.58 17.60
CA GLY A 295 -4.67 0.41 17.61
C GLY A 295 -4.55 1.51 18.66
N SER A 296 -3.62 1.41 19.60
CA SER A 296 -3.40 2.45 20.63
C SER A 296 -3.05 3.80 20.00
N ASP A 297 -3.61 4.87 20.54
CA ASP A 297 -3.36 6.26 20.16
C ASP A 297 -1.85 6.60 20.17
N ILE A 298 -1.42 7.42 19.21
CA ILE A 298 -0.07 7.99 19.14
C ILE A 298 -0.22 9.50 19.30
N GLY A 299 0.25 10.05 20.41
CA GLY A 299 0.17 11.47 20.67
C GLY A 299 1.28 12.23 19.95
N GLN A 300 0.92 13.19 19.10
CA GLN A 300 1.85 14.01 18.31
C GLN A 300 3.01 14.60 19.14
N GLY A 301 2.72 15.16 20.32
CA GLY A 301 3.73 15.71 21.24
C GLY A 301 4.30 14.71 22.26
N ARG A 302 3.68 13.54 22.42
CA ARG A 302 3.98 12.55 23.49
C ARG A 302 4.91 11.44 22.99
N ASP A 303 4.57 10.86 21.85
CA ASP A 303 5.10 9.57 21.41
C ASP A 303 6.15 9.71 20.29
N LEU A 304 6.51 10.94 19.91
CA LEU A 304 7.58 11.22 18.95
C LEU A 304 8.82 11.78 19.65
N VAL A 305 10.00 11.28 19.26
CA VAL A 305 11.30 11.71 19.78
C VAL A 305 12.23 12.01 18.62
N VAL A 306 12.80 13.21 18.61
CA VAL A 306 13.78 13.61 17.60
C VAL A 306 15.17 13.66 18.23
N GLU A 307 16.10 12.92 17.63
CA GLU A 307 17.53 12.91 17.94
C GLU A 307 18.25 13.61 16.79
N THR A 308 18.59 14.89 16.91
CA THR A 308 19.32 15.66 15.88
C THR A 308 20.79 15.23 15.77
N TYR A 309 21.49 15.61 14.71
CA TYR A 309 22.91 15.28 14.50
C TYR A 309 23.82 15.67 15.68
N ASN A 310 23.59 16.84 16.26
CA ASN A 310 24.36 17.32 17.42
C ASN A 310 23.96 16.66 18.76
N ARG A 311 22.84 15.92 18.81
CA ARG A 311 22.27 15.37 20.04
C ARG A 311 21.96 13.87 19.99
N GLY A 312 22.32 13.16 18.92
CA GLY A 312 22.07 11.73 18.81
C GLY A 312 22.33 11.15 17.42
N ARG A 313 21.39 10.35 16.90
CA ARG A 313 21.58 9.51 15.71
C ARG A 313 21.03 10.11 14.41
N ALA A 314 20.58 11.36 14.40
CA ALA A 314 19.84 11.98 13.30
C ALA A 314 18.57 11.18 12.93
N ARG A 315 17.72 10.91 13.95
CA ARG A 315 16.53 10.06 13.82
C ARG A 315 15.28 10.72 14.39
N THR A 316 14.15 10.50 13.74
CA THR A 316 12.82 10.80 14.28
C THR A 316 12.08 9.50 14.59
N LEU A 317 12.06 9.14 15.88
CA LEU A 317 11.48 7.89 16.38
C LEU A 317 10.03 8.11 16.76
N MET A 318 9.14 7.29 16.20
CA MET A 318 7.72 7.24 16.55
C MET A 318 7.44 5.99 17.37
N TYR A 319 6.83 6.15 18.54
CA TYR A 319 6.51 5.04 19.43
C TYR A 319 5.01 4.76 19.45
N CYS A 320 4.63 3.50 19.71
CA CYS A 320 3.27 3.20 20.10
C CYS A 320 2.95 3.80 21.47
N GLY A 321 1.82 4.51 21.59
CA GLY A 321 1.34 5.12 22.83
C GLY A 321 0.57 4.19 23.78
N ASP A 322 0.75 2.86 23.68
CA ASP A 322 0.20 1.90 24.65
C ASP A 322 0.67 2.24 26.07
N PRO A 323 -0.22 2.68 26.98
CA PRO A 323 0.16 3.17 28.30
C PRO A 323 0.86 2.12 29.17
N LEU A 324 0.59 0.83 28.94
CA LEU A 324 1.16 -0.28 29.70
C LEU A 324 2.49 -0.78 29.11
N GLY A 325 2.88 -0.29 27.93
CA GLY A 325 4.11 -0.70 27.25
C GLY A 325 4.15 -2.19 26.92
N ARG A 326 2.99 -2.79 26.61
CA ARG A 326 2.85 -4.20 26.21
C ARG A 326 3.06 -4.37 24.70
N CYS A 327 2.69 -3.38 23.91
CA CYS A 327 2.91 -3.38 22.46
C CYS A 327 4.40 -3.49 22.13
N LEU A 328 4.72 -4.34 21.14
CA LEU A 328 6.07 -4.63 20.64
C LEU A 328 6.83 -3.37 20.17
N PHE A 329 6.10 -2.34 19.77
CA PHE A 329 6.61 -1.06 19.24
C PHE A 329 6.46 0.11 20.23
N SER A 330 6.11 -0.18 21.48
CA SER A 330 6.16 0.82 22.56
C SER A 330 7.60 1.16 22.92
N ARG A 331 7.82 2.30 23.58
CA ARG A 331 9.16 2.71 24.03
C ARG A 331 9.83 1.68 24.95
N LYS A 332 9.04 0.95 25.75
CA LYS A 332 9.55 -0.12 26.63
C LYS A 332 10.07 -1.32 25.85
N GLN A 333 9.37 -1.74 24.80
CA GLN A 333 9.68 -2.95 24.04
C GLN A 333 10.63 -2.69 22.85
N SER A 334 10.73 -1.44 22.38
CA SER A 334 11.50 -1.05 21.20
C SER A 334 12.19 0.31 21.41
N PRO A 335 13.07 0.47 22.42
CA PRO A 335 13.58 1.78 22.86
C PRO A 335 14.46 2.53 21.84
N ASP A 336 14.96 1.84 20.81
CA ASP A 336 15.88 2.40 19.82
C ASP A 336 15.31 2.46 18.40
N GLU A 337 14.07 2.02 18.22
CA GLU A 337 13.43 1.92 16.90
C GLU A 337 11.96 2.39 16.95
N GLY A 338 11.20 2.01 17.98
CA GLY A 338 9.76 2.30 18.02
C GLY A 338 9.03 1.54 16.93
N LEU A 339 8.05 2.19 16.28
CA LEU A 339 7.44 1.74 15.03
C LEU A 339 8.47 1.84 13.89
N PRO A 340 8.56 0.84 13.01
CA PRO A 340 9.57 0.79 11.94
C PRO A 340 9.24 1.72 10.75
N ALA A 341 8.84 2.96 11.03
CA ALA A 341 8.42 3.97 10.06
C ALA A 341 9.41 5.13 10.02
N VAL A 342 9.94 5.45 8.84
CA VAL A 342 10.90 6.52 8.61
C VAL A 342 10.32 7.51 7.62
N VAL A 343 10.09 8.75 8.05
CA VAL A 343 9.33 9.73 7.24
C VAL A 343 10.10 11.01 6.93
N VAL A 344 11.31 11.15 7.47
CA VAL A 344 12.19 12.31 7.25
C VAL A 344 13.24 11.95 6.20
N ASP A 345 13.36 12.74 5.12
CA ASP A 345 14.26 12.42 3.98
C ASP A 345 15.70 12.09 4.43
N GLU A 346 16.33 12.94 5.24
CA GLU A 346 17.70 12.70 5.75
C GLU A 346 17.82 11.34 6.45
N GLU A 347 16.79 10.92 7.21
CA GLU A 347 16.78 9.61 7.86
C GLU A 347 16.53 8.49 6.83
N ILE A 348 15.67 8.70 5.83
CA ILE A 348 15.40 7.73 4.76
C ILE A 348 16.70 7.40 4.01
N TYR A 349 17.49 8.41 3.61
CA TYR A 349 18.77 8.18 2.90
C TYR A 349 19.79 7.44 3.77
N ARG A 350 19.76 7.65 5.09
CA ARG A 350 20.70 7.03 6.04
C ARG A 350 20.28 5.66 6.55
N ARG A 351 18.98 5.34 6.54
CA ARG A 351 18.43 4.07 7.07
C ARG A 351 17.94 3.12 5.99
N LEU A 352 17.75 3.60 4.77
CA LEU A 352 17.41 2.83 3.57
C LEU A 352 16.34 1.75 3.83
N PRO A 353 15.08 2.18 4.03
CA PRO A 353 14.01 1.29 4.44
C PRO A 353 13.74 0.20 3.40
N ALA A 354 13.38 -1.00 3.85
CA ALA A 354 13.16 -2.16 2.99
C ALA A 354 12.02 -1.94 1.98
N LEU A 355 10.98 -1.21 2.38
CA LEU A 355 9.90 -0.72 1.53
C LEU A 355 9.92 0.81 1.50
N LEU A 356 9.96 1.42 0.33
CA LEU A 356 9.87 2.87 0.17
C LEU A 356 8.58 3.24 -0.57
N ILE A 357 7.73 4.03 0.09
CA ILE A 357 6.59 4.67 -0.54
C ILE A 357 7.02 6.05 -1.05
N ALA A 358 6.89 6.28 -2.35
CA ALA A 358 7.33 7.51 -3.00
C ALA A 358 6.25 8.13 -3.88
N THR A 359 6.24 9.46 -3.97
CA THR A 359 5.42 10.20 -4.91
C THR A 359 6.25 10.72 -6.08
N VAL A 360 5.62 10.86 -7.25
CA VAL A 360 6.28 11.30 -8.49
C VAL A 360 7.03 12.64 -8.35
N ASP A 361 6.52 13.56 -7.52
CA ASP A 361 7.15 14.86 -7.27
C ASP A 361 8.52 14.77 -6.58
N LYS A 362 8.80 13.69 -5.84
CA LYS A 362 10.13 13.46 -5.25
C LYS A 362 11.14 12.94 -6.26
N PHE A 363 10.73 12.17 -7.26
CA PHE A 363 11.62 11.72 -8.33
C PHE A 363 12.21 12.88 -9.13
N ALA A 364 11.51 14.01 -9.21
CA ALA A 364 12.05 15.24 -9.81
C ALA A 364 13.31 15.78 -9.11
N GLN A 365 13.61 15.33 -7.88
CA GLN A 365 14.81 15.73 -7.14
C GLN A 365 16.05 14.90 -7.52
N MET A 366 15.90 13.73 -8.15
CA MET A 366 17.03 12.84 -8.47
C MET A 366 18.17 13.53 -9.24
N PRO A 367 17.91 14.42 -10.24
CA PRO A 367 18.99 15.11 -10.94
C PRO A 367 19.76 16.13 -10.10
N TRP A 368 19.20 16.57 -8.96
CA TRP A 368 19.71 17.70 -8.17
C TRP A 368 20.20 17.31 -6.79
N LYS A 369 19.83 16.12 -6.30
CA LYS A 369 20.17 15.61 -4.97
C LYS A 369 20.93 14.30 -5.07
N GLY A 370 22.25 14.38 -4.92
CA GLY A 370 23.13 13.22 -5.00
C GLY A 370 22.79 12.12 -3.98
N GLU A 371 22.28 12.48 -2.81
CA GLU A 371 21.92 11.54 -1.73
C GLU A 371 20.83 10.55 -2.15
N THR A 372 20.00 10.92 -3.13
CA THR A 372 18.93 10.04 -3.65
C THR A 372 19.48 8.74 -4.24
N GLN A 373 20.74 8.73 -4.69
CA GLN A 373 21.40 7.54 -5.21
C GLN A 373 21.46 6.40 -4.20
N MET A 374 21.46 6.72 -2.90
CA MET A 374 21.53 5.74 -1.82
C MET A 374 20.28 4.86 -1.76
N LEU A 375 19.11 5.38 -2.20
CA LEU A 375 17.88 4.60 -2.33
C LEU A 375 18.01 3.46 -3.35
N PHE A 376 19.01 3.54 -4.23
CA PHE A 376 19.32 2.54 -5.25
C PHE A 376 20.56 1.70 -4.87
N GLY A 377 20.90 1.66 -3.59
CA GLY A 377 21.98 0.83 -3.05
C GLY A 377 23.40 1.35 -3.30
N ARG A 378 23.54 2.55 -3.86
CA ARG A 378 24.83 3.23 -4.09
C ARG A 378 25.34 3.86 -2.79
N VAL A 379 25.99 3.04 -1.98
CA VAL A 379 26.61 3.40 -0.70
C VAL A 379 28.07 2.98 -0.68
N ASN A 380 28.87 3.62 0.16
CA ASN A 380 30.31 3.33 0.32
C ASN A 380 30.76 3.14 1.78
N GLY A 381 29.86 3.35 2.74
CA GLY A 381 30.18 3.28 4.15
C GLY A 381 28.97 3.18 5.06
N TYR A 382 29.22 2.82 6.30
CA TYR A 382 28.23 2.81 7.38
C TYR A 382 28.80 3.50 8.61
N CYS A 383 28.22 4.64 8.98
CA CYS A 383 28.48 5.31 10.25
C CYS A 383 27.66 4.63 11.34
N GLU A 384 28.35 4.12 12.37
CA GLU A 384 27.70 3.43 13.50
C GLU A 384 26.65 4.29 14.24
N ARG A 385 26.75 5.61 14.11
CA ARG A 385 25.78 6.56 14.68
C ARG A 385 24.67 6.91 13.69
N HIS A 386 25.02 7.40 12.51
CA HIS A 386 24.07 8.00 11.57
C HIS A 386 23.47 7.01 10.57
N GLY A 387 24.12 5.90 10.26
CA GLY A 387 23.68 4.90 9.28
C GLY A 387 24.51 4.92 7.99
N TYR A 388 23.91 4.53 6.87
CA TYR A 388 24.56 4.44 5.57
C TYR A 388 25.16 5.77 5.11
N ARG A 389 26.19 5.70 4.27
CA ARG A 389 26.89 6.84 3.69
C ARG A 389 27.08 6.70 2.19
N SER A 390 27.21 7.84 1.54
CA SER A 390 27.67 7.98 0.16
C SER A 390 28.58 9.21 0.06
N PRO A 391 29.34 9.36 -1.03
CA PRO A 391 30.13 10.57 -1.28
C PRO A 391 29.32 11.88 -1.32
N GLU A 392 28.01 11.78 -1.56
CA GLU A 392 27.10 12.94 -1.67
C GLU A 392 26.57 13.41 -0.32
N ILE A 393 26.87 12.69 0.76
CA ILE A 393 26.51 13.09 2.12
C ILE A 393 27.76 13.59 2.85
N GLU A 394 27.74 14.87 3.20
CA GLU A 394 28.70 15.45 4.12
C GLU A 394 28.52 14.86 5.53
N ASP A 395 29.52 14.11 5.99
CA ASP A 395 29.58 13.57 7.35
C ASP A 395 31.03 13.30 7.75
N ALA A 396 31.31 13.30 9.06
CA ALA A 396 32.65 12.98 9.56
C ALA A 396 32.88 11.46 9.62
N ASP A 397 34.11 11.02 9.33
CA ASP A 397 34.48 9.60 9.47
C ASP A 397 34.54 9.14 10.94
N PHE A 398 34.74 10.09 11.86
CA PHE A 398 34.84 9.86 13.29
C PHE A 398 33.96 10.82 14.07
N HIS A 399 33.19 10.29 15.01
CA HIS A 399 32.40 11.08 15.94
C HIS A 399 32.82 10.83 17.39
N ARG A 400 33.12 11.91 18.11
CA ARG A 400 33.33 11.89 19.56
C ARG A 400 32.05 11.50 20.30
N ALA A 401 32.18 10.93 21.50
CA ALA A 401 31.03 10.65 22.35
C ALA A 401 30.29 11.96 22.69
N ILE A 402 28.96 11.95 22.57
CA ILE A 402 28.10 13.11 22.93
C ILE A 402 27.53 12.94 24.34
N SER A 403 27.21 11.69 24.73
CA SER A 403 26.63 11.37 26.03
C SER A 403 26.93 9.92 26.42
N ARG A 404 26.51 9.50 27.62
CA ARG A 404 26.57 8.08 28.02
C ARG A 404 25.78 7.15 27.08
N LYS A 405 24.75 7.66 26.41
CA LYS A 405 23.95 6.91 25.42
C LYS A 405 24.64 6.86 24.04
N PHE A 406 25.27 7.96 23.63
CA PHE A 406 25.89 8.08 22.30
C PHE A 406 27.41 8.11 22.41
N LEU A 407 27.98 6.90 22.46
CA LEU A 407 29.42 6.66 22.53
C LEU A 407 30.13 7.06 21.24
N LYS A 408 31.46 6.97 21.24
CA LYS A 408 32.29 7.15 20.04
C LYS A 408 31.78 6.26 18.91
N ALA A 409 31.75 6.80 17.69
CA ALA A 409 31.30 6.09 16.50
C ALA A 409 32.30 6.31 15.37
N VAL A 410 32.55 5.26 14.60
CA VAL A 410 33.40 5.30 13.41
C VAL A 410 32.59 4.93 12.17
N THR A 411 32.99 5.49 11.04
CA THR A 411 32.53 5.02 9.74
C THR A 411 33.32 3.79 9.33
N LYS A 412 32.61 2.73 8.96
CA LYS A 412 33.19 1.51 8.38
C LYS A 412 32.96 1.52 6.87
N PRO A 413 33.97 1.24 6.04
CA PRO A 413 33.77 1.07 4.61
C PRO A 413 32.87 -0.15 4.36
N MET A 414 32.05 -0.09 3.31
CA MET A 414 31.22 -1.21 2.89
C MET A 414 31.04 -1.24 1.37
N GLY A 415 30.74 -2.43 0.84
CA GLY A 415 30.30 -2.59 -0.55
C GLY A 415 28.89 -2.05 -0.79
N PRO A 416 28.42 -2.07 -2.05
CA PRO A 416 27.09 -1.60 -2.39
C PRO A 416 26.00 -2.49 -1.78
N LEU A 417 24.82 -1.92 -1.62
CA LEU A 417 23.61 -2.69 -1.35
C LEU A 417 22.96 -3.03 -2.68
N ARG A 418 22.21 -4.13 -2.72
CA ARG A 418 21.42 -4.46 -3.91
C ARG A 418 20.42 -3.32 -4.20
N PRO A 419 20.21 -2.89 -5.44
CA PRO A 419 19.16 -1.91 -5.75
C PRO A 419 17.74 -2.50 -5.54
N PRO A 420 16.66 -1.71 -5.65
CA PRO A 420 15.29 -2.23 -5.58
C PRO A 420 15.04 -3.38 -6.55
N ASP A 421 14.49 -4.48 -6.04
CA ASP A 421 14.15 -5.68 -6.80
C ASP A 421 12.77 -5.59 -7.44
N LEU A 422 11.85 -4.89 -6.77
CA LEU A 422 10.44 -4.79 -7.15
C LEU A 422 9.98 -3.33 -7.15
N ILE A 423 9.34 -2.94 -8.25
CA ILE A 423 8.65 -1.66 -8.42
C ILE A 423 7.15 -1.94 -8.47
N ILE A 424 6.39 -1.19 -7.67
CA ILE A 424 4.93 -1.29 -7.60
C ILE A 424 4.33 0.07 -7.96
N GLN A 425 3.54 0.13 -9.03
CA GLN A 425 2.75 1.32 -9.37
C GLN A 425 1.28 1.10 -9.04
N ASP A 426 0.76 1.80 -8.03
CA ASP A 426 -0.68 1.80 -7.77
C ASP A 426 -1.40 2.91 -8.55
N GLU A 427 -2.67 2.67 -8.88
CA GLU A 427 -3.50 3.57 -9.69
C GLU A 427 -2.85 4.04 -11.00
N LEU A 428 -2.34 3.08 -11.79
CA LEU A 428 -1.61 3.34 -13.05
C LEU A 428 -2.38 4.27 -14.01
N HIS A 429 -3.71 4.24 -13.99
CA HIS A 429 -4.56 5.08 -14.84
C HIS A 429 -4.43 6.58 -14.59
N LEU A 430 -3.95 6.97 -13.41
CA LEU A 430 -3.69 8.35 -13.07
C LEU A 430 -2.42 8.89 -13.77
N ILE A 431 -1.55 8.01 -14.26
CA ILE A 431 -0.35 8.36 -15.03
C ILE A 431 -0.69 8.39 -16.52
N SER A 432 -1.45 9.39 -16.93
CA SER A 432 -1.88 9.56 -18.33
C SER A 432 -1.67 10.99 -18.84
N GLY A 433 -1.74 11.17 -20.16
CA GLY A 433 -1.59 12.47 -20.81
C GLY A 433 -0.24 13.16 -20.54
N PRO A 434 -0.23 14.48 -20.24
CA PRO A 434 1.02 15.22 -19.99
C PRO A 434 1.80 14.71 -18.78
N LEU A 435 1.11 14.28 -17.72
CA LEU A 435 1.75 13.72 -16.53
C LEU A 435 2.49 12.42 -16.88
N GLY A 436 1.88 11.55 -17.68
CA GLY A 436 2.51 10.31 -18.12
C GLY A 436 3.78 10.53 -18.95
N THR A 437 3.78 11.54 -19.81
CA THR A 437 4.96 11.88 -20.63
C THR A 437 6.15 12.27 -19.76
N LEU A 438 5.92 13.11 -18.75
CA LEU A 438 6.96 13.54 -17.81
C LEU A 438 7.42 12.40 -16.89
N VAL A 439 6.48 11.57 -16.42
CA VAL A 439 6.80 10.40 -15.59
C VAL A 439 7.69 9.41 -16.34
N GLY A 440 7.41 9.14 -17.63
CA GLY A 440 8.22 8.21 -18.44
C GLY A 440 9.72 8.53 -18.47
N LEU A 441 10.08 9.83 -18.41
CA LEU A 441 11.48 10.25 -18.31
C LEU A 441 12.12 9.82 -16.99
N TYR A 442 11.42 10.05 -15.86
CA TYR A 442 11.90 9.61 -14.56
C TYR A 442 11.92 8.09 -14.44
N GLU A 443 10.98 7.40 -15.06
CA GLU A 443 10.93 5.93 -15.07
C GLU A 443 12.15 5.32 -15.75
N SER A 444 12.59 5.90 -16.87
CA SER A 444 13.82 5.47 -17.54
C SER A 444 15.05 5.61 -16.63
N ALA A 445 15.14 6.72 -15.88
CA ALA A 445 16.22 6.94 -14.91
C ALA A 445 16.13 5.97 -13.73
N ILE A 446 14.94 5.74 -13.18
CA ILE A 446 14.73 4.80 -12.07
C ILE A 446 15.06 3.37 -12.51
N ASP A 447 14.62 2.95 -13.70
CA ASP A 447 14.94 1.63 -14.24
C ASP A 447 16.44 1.40 -14.35
N TYR A 448 17.17 2.42 -14.83
CA TYR A 448 18.62 2.41 -14.90
C TYR A 448 19.28 2.37 -13.52
N LEU A 449 18.83 3.20 -12.57
CA LEU A 449 19.36 3.24 -11.21
C LEU A 449 19.09 1.94 -10.44
N CYS A 450 17.96 1.27 -10.73
CA CYS A 450 17.64 -0.04 -10.18
C CYS A 450 18.36 -1.19 -10.92
N SER A 451 18.95 -0.94 -12.08
CA SER A 451 19.69 -1.94 -12.84
C SER A 451 21.11 -2.11 -12.28
N TRP A 452 21.61 -3.34 -12.30
CA TRP A 452 22.96 -3.68 -11.87
C TRP A 452 23.47 -4.89 -12.65
N GLU A 453 24.77 -5.17 -12.58
CA GLU A 453 25.38 -6.35 -13.21
C GLU A 453 25.55 -7.46 -12.19
N ALA A 454 25.06 -8.64 -12.54
CA ALA A 454 25.26 -9.88 -11.80
C ALA A 454 25.67 -10.98 -12.79
N ASN A 455 26.73 -11.73 -12.50
CA ASN A 455 27.25 -12.80 -13.35
C ASN A 455 27.44 -12.39 -14.84
N GLY A 456 27.86 -11.14 -15.08
CA GLY A 456 28.05 -10.59 -16.43
C GLY A 456 26.75 -10.29 -17.20
N GLN A 457 25.59 -10.37 -16.55
CA GLN A 457 24.29 -10.04 -17.12
C GLN A 457 23.66 -8.85 -16.40
N ARG A 458 22.95 -8.01 -17.16
CA ARG A 458 22.21 -6.89 -16.60
C ARG A 458 20.92 -7.39 -15.95
N VAL A 459 20.78 -7.13 -14.65
CA VAL A 459 19.58 -7.40 -13.86
C VAL A 459 18.75 -6.13 -13.77
N ARG A 460 17.45 -6.21 -14.14
CA ARG A 460 16.48 -5.10 -14.04
C ARG A 460 15.51 -5.33 -12.87
N PRO A 461 14.81 -4.31 -12.36
CA PRO A 461 13.74 -4.54 -11.38
C PRO A 461 12.52 -5.21 -12.03
N LYS A 462 11.83 -6.06 -11.29
CA LYS A 462 10.48 -6.53 -11.65
C LYS A 462 9.51 -5.37 -11.48
N VAL A 463 8.61 -5.15 -12.45
CA VAL A 463 7.56 -4.13 -12.36
C VAL A 463 6.21 -4.81 -12.27
N ILE A 464 5.42 -4.38 -11.28
CA ILE A 464 3.99 -4.66 -11.21
C ILE A 464 3.22 -3.35 -11.12
N ALA A 465 2.01 -3.36 -11.65
CA ALA A 465 1.11 -2.23 -11.56
C ALA A 465 -0.29 -2.68 -11.14
N SER A 466 -1.06 -1.79 -10.53
CA SER A 466 -2.47 -2.02 -10.22
C SER A 466 -3.34 -0.88 -10.70
N THR A 467 -4.55 -1.23 -11.14
CA THR A 467 -5.56 -0.24 -11.52
C THR A 467 -6.97 -0.83 -11.47
N ALA A 468 -7.97 0.01 -11.23
CA ALA A 468 -9.38 -0.36 -11.40
C ALA A 468 -9.90 -0.10 -12.83
N THR A 469 -9.33 0.90 -13.50
CA THR A 469 -9.74 1.34 -14.83
C THR A 469 -8.50 1.48 -15.69
N ILE A 470 -8.48 0.97 -16.92
CA ILE A 470 -7.38 1.26 -17.84
C ILE A 470 -7.87 1.11 -19.27
N ARG A 471 -7.25 1.85 -20.18
CA ARG A 471 -7.45 1.72 -21.63
C ARG A 471 -6.08 1.69 -22.29
N ARG A 472 -5.93 0.87 -23.33
CA ARG A 472 -4.66 0.73 -24.08
C ARG A 472 -3.47 0.43 -23.16
N ALA A 473 -3.66 -0.56 -22.27
CA ALA A 473 -2.67 -0.93 -21.25
C ALA A 473 -1.30 -1.21 -21.87
N ASP A 474 -1.25 -1.90 -23.03
CA ASP A 474 -0.02 -2.23 -23.75
C ASP A 474 0.82 -1.00 -24.07
N SER A 475 0.19 0.01 -24.70
CA SER A 475 0.87 1.25 -25.08
C SER A 475 1.28 2.06 -23.86
N GLN A 476 0.41 2.17 -22.84
CA GLN A 476 0.72 2.96 -21.65
C GLN A 476 1.89 2.37 -20.85
N VAL A 477 1.90 1.05 -20.65
CA VAL A 477 2.97 0.33 -19.94
C VAL A 477 4.27 0.38 -20.73
N ASN A 478 4.22 0.18 -22.05
CA ASN A 478 5.41 0.26 -22.89
C ASN A 478 6.05 1.64 -22.84
N HIS A 479 5.26 2.72 -23.01
CA HIS A 479 5.78 4.09 -22.97
C HIS A 479 6.34 4.50 -21.60
N LEU A 480 5.84 3.92 -20.50
CA LEU A 480 6.32 4.24 -19.16
C LEU A 480 7.53 3.40 -18.75
N TYR A 481 7.51 2.10 -19.03
CA TYR A 481 8.44 1.14 -18.41
C TYR A 481 9.31 0.38 -19.40
N LEU A 482 9.13 0.56 -20.72
CA LEU A 482 9.80 -0.20 -21.77
C LEU A 482 9.69 -1.72 -21.53
N ARG A 483 8.46 -2.16 -21.29
CA ARG A 483 8.07 -3.55 -20.98
C ARG A 483 6.81 -3.92 -21.73
N GLN A 484 6.60 -5.20 -21.98
CA GLN A 484 5.31 -5.74 -22.39
C GLN A 484 4.36 -5.76 -21.18
N VAL A 485 3.06 -5.70 -21.42
CA VAL A 485 2.06 -5.82 -20.35
C VAL A 485 1.47 -7.22 -20.33
N ASN A 486 1.30 -7.76 -19.12
CA ASN A 486 0.42 -8.91 -18.91
C ASN A 486 -0.70 -8.50 -17.94
N VAL A 487 -1.94 -8.47 -18.45
CA VAL A 487 -3.10 -8.08 -17.65
C VAL A 487 -3.64 -9.29 -16.90
N PHE A 488 -3.75 -9.18 -15.57
CA PHE A 488 -4.27 -10.23 -14.71
C PHE A 488 -5.46 -9.73 -13.87
N PRO A 489 -6.55 -10.52 -13.74
CA PRO A 489 -6.82 -11.73 -14.53
C PRO A 489 -7.05 -11.39 -16.01
N PRO A 490 -6.73 -12.32 -16.93
CA PRO A 490 -7.06 -12.14 -18.34
C PRO A 490 -8.58 -12.13 -18.54
N ALA A 491 -9.04 -11.50 -19.61
CA ALA A 491 -10.47 -11.48 -19.95
C ALA A 491 -10.95 -12.90 -20.29
N GLY A 492 -12.14 -13.25 -19.81
CA GLY A 492 -12.88 -14.43 -20.29
C GLY A 492 -13.62 -14.14 -21.59
N LEU A 493 -14.40 -15.12 -22.07
CA LEU A 493 -15.29 -14.93 -23.22
C LEU A 493 -16.49 -14.06 -22.87
N ASP A 494 -16.96 -14.13 -21.61
CA ASP A 494 -18.06 -13.32 -21.11
C ASP A 494 -17.53 -12.22 -20.18
N ILE A 495 -18.06 -11.00 -20.30
CA ILE A 495 -17.67 -9.88 -19.44
C ILE A 495 -17.98 -10.13 -17.95
N GLU A 496 -18.91 -11.04 -17.68
CA GLU A 496 -19.40 -11.37 -16.35
C GLU A 496 -18.59 -12.47 -15.64
N ASP A 497 -17.71 -13.18 -16.34
CA ASP A 497 -16.91 -14.28 -15.77
C ASP A 497 -15.48 -14.32 -16.36
N ASN A 498 -14.50 -14.08 -15.51
CA ASN A 498 -13.07 -14.29 -15.84
C ASN A 498 -12.41 -15.31 -14.91
N PHE A 499 -13.20 -16.25 -14.38
CA PHE A 499 -12.86 -17.23 -13.34
C PHE A 499 -12.61 -16.63 -11.95
N PHE A 500 -11.76 -15.61 -11.88
CA PHE A 500 -11.33 -14.96 -10.65
C PHE A 500 -12.33 -13.94 -10.10
N SER A 501 -13.27 -13.50 -10.94
CA SER A 501 -14.41 -12.67 -10.59
C SER A 501 -15.62 -13.07 -11.41
N ARG A 502 -16.79 -13.06 -10.77
CA ARG A 502 -18.09 -13.34 -11.39
C ARG A 502 -19.12 -12.30 -10.99
N GLN A 503 -19.89 -11.81 -11.95
CA GLN A 503 -21.03 -10.95 -11.65
C GLN A 503 -22.12 -11.75 -10.94
N ARG A 504 -22.65 -11.19 -9.85
CA ARG A 504 -23.80 -11.75 -9.15
C ARG A 504 -25.00 -10.86 -9.41
N PRO A 505 -26.18 -11.41 -9.77
CA PRO A 505 -27.37 -10.60 -9.95
C PRO A 505 -27.74 -9.91 -8.62
N PRO A 506 -28.23 -8.66 -8.64
CA PRO A 506 -28.73 -8.00 -7.43
C PRO A 506 -29.89 -8.79 -6.82
N ARG A 507 -29.78 -9.13 -5.54
CA ARG A 507 -30.80 -9.83 -4.73
C ARG A 507 -30.84 -9.23 -3.33
N GLU A 508 -31.81 -9.61 -2.50
CA GLU A 508 -31.85 -9.15 -1.10
C GLU A 508 -30.62 -9.61 -0.31
N GLU A 509 -30.13 -10.84 -0.54
CA GLU A 509 -28.93 -11.36 0.13
C GLU A 509 -27.62 -10.82 -0.49
N THR A 510 -27.69 -10.29 -1.71
CA THR A 510 -26.55 -9.69 -2.43
C THR A 510 -26.97 -8.37 -3.08
N PRO A 511 -27.21 -7.30 -2.30
CA PRO A 511 -27.72 -6.06 -2.83
C PRO A 511 -26.68 -5.38 -3.74
N GLY A 512 -27.13 -4.94 -4.91
CA GLY A 512 -26.29 -4.17 -5.83
C GLY A 512 -26.24 -2.68 -5.46
N ARG A 513 -25.27 -1.95 -6.02
CA ARG A 513 -25.22 -0.49 -5.97
C ARG A 513 -25.83 0.09 -7.24
N ARG A 514 -26.76 1.04 -7.10
CA ARG A 514 -27.35 1.77 -8.23
C ARG A 514 -26.70 3.15 -8.36
N TYR A 515 -26.12 3.41 -9.52
CA TYR A 515 -25.58 4.73 -9.86
C TYR A 515 -26.64 5.53 -10.61
N VAL A 516 -26.92 6.76 -10.17
CA VAL A 516 -27.95 7.63 -10.76
C VAL A 516 -27.30 8.91 -11.28
N GLY A 517 -27.40 9.15 -12.59
CA GLY A 517 -26.97 10.39 -13.22
C GLY A 517 -28.10 11.42 -13.23
N ILE A 518 -27.81 12.67 -12.86
CA ILE A 518 -28.79 13.77 -12.87
C ILE A 518 -28.37 14.80 -13.91
N CYS A 519 -29.14 14.90 -14.99
CA CYS A 519 -28.97 15.91 -16.04
C CYS A 519 -30.10 16.94 -15.94
N ALA A 520 -29.76 18.18 -15.58
CA ALA A 520 -30.73 19.26 -15.37
C ALA A 520 -30.37 20.49 -16.22
N PRO A 521 -30.59 20.44 -17.56
CA PRO A 521 -30.28 21.55 -18.44
C PRO A 521 -31.04 22.83 -18.02
N GLY A 522 -30.42 23.99 -18.24
CA GLY A 522 -30.99 25.29 -17.83
C GLY A 522 -30.92 25.59 -16.32
N THR A 523 -30.48 24.63 -15.48
CA THR A 523 -30.33 24.83 -14.04
C THR A 523 -28.86 24.98 -13.67
N ARG A 524 -28.54 25.94 -12.79
CA ARG A 524 -27.19 26.08 -12.23
C ARG A 524 -26.82 24.83 -11.42
N LEU A 525 -25.64 24.26 -11.66
CA LEU A 525 -25.14 23.06 -10.98
C LEU A 525 -25.27 23.13 -9.45
N LYS A 526 -24.94 24.28 -8.85
CA LYS A 526 -25.08 24.51 -7.40
C LYS A 526 -26.52 24.26 -6.91
N THR A 527 -27.53 24.69 -7.65
CA THR A 527 -28.94 24.48 -7.29
C THR A 527 -29.31 23.00 -7.31
N VAL A 528 -28.82 22.28 -8.33
CA VAL A 528 -29.02 20.84 -8.46
C VAL A 528 -28.38 20.11 -7.28
N LEU A 529 -27.10 20.40 -7.00
CA LEU A 529 -26.36 19.78 -5.89
C LEU A 529 -27.04 20.01 -4.53
N ILE A 530 -27.53 21.22 -4.25
CA ILE A 530 -28.25 21.47 -3.00
C ILE A 530 -29.49 20.57 -2.88
N ARG A 531 -30.29 20.44 -3.95
CA ARG A 531 -31.48 19.57 -3.94
C ARG A 531 -31.11 18.11 -3.72
N VAL A 532 -30.05 17.64 -4.38
CA VAL A 532 -29.54 16.28 -4.26
C VAL A 532 -29.05 16.00 -2.85
N TYR A 533 -28.24 16.89 -2.28
CA TYR A 533 -27.70 16.74 -0.91
C TYR A 533 -28.82 16.70 0.11
N VAL A 534 -29.80 17.62 0.02
CA VAL A 534 -30.95 17.65 0.92
C VAL A 534 -31.75 16.35 0.84
N ALA A 535 -32.04 15.87 -0.38
CA ALA A 535 -32.81 14.64 -0.56
C ALA A 535 -32.07 13.42 0.02
N TYR A 536 -30.79 13.23 -0.30
CA TYR A 536 -30.00 12.11 0.22
C TYR A 536 -29.85 12.16 1.75
N MET A 537 -29.45 13.31 2.29
CA MET A 537 -29.18 13.45 3.72
C MET A 537 -30.46 13.28 4.55
N ALA A 538 -31.60 13.81 4.10
CA ALA A 538 -32.88 13.65 4.78
C ALA A 538 -33.46 12.24 4.64
N ALA A 539 -33.33 11.61 3.47
CA ALA A 539 -33.74 10.21 3.28
C ALA A 539 -32.89 9.26 4.15
N ALA A 540 -31.57 9.46 4.22
CA ALA A 540 -30.70 8.69 5.10
C ALA A 540 -31.10 8.85 6.58
N GLN A 541 -31.44 10.07 7.01
CA GLN A 541 -31.94 10.32 8.36
C GLN A 541 -33.27 9.59 8.63
N GLN A 542 -34.20 9.61 7.66
CA GLN A 542 -35.48 8.92 7.79
C GLN A 542 -35.31 7.39 7.87
N LEU A 543 -34.39 6.84 7.08
CA LEU A 543 -34.04 5.43 7.18
C LEU A 543 -33.41 5.11 8.53
N TYR A 544 -32.57 5.99 9.06
CA TYR A 544 -31.95 5.82 10.38
C TYR A 544 -33.01 5.82 11.50
N GLU A 545 -33.95 6.77 11.47
CA GLU A 545 -35.06 6.81 12.43
C GLU A 545 -35.95 5.56 12.37
N LYS A 546 -36.07 4.96 11.19
CA LYS A 546 -36.90 3.76 10.97
C LYS A 546 -36.20 2.44 11.31
N TYR A 547 -34.90 2.31 10.98
CA TYR A 547 -34.17 1.04 11.01
C TYR A 547 -32.97 1.04 11.97
N GLY A 548 -32.63 2.17 12.57
CA GLY A 548 -31.41 2.34 13.38
C GLY A 548 -30.13 2.50 12.55
N SER A 549 -28.99 2.54 13.22
CA SER A 549 -27.68 2.79 12.60
C SER A 549 -27.12 1.63 11.80
N GLN A 550 -27.35 0.38 12.23
CA GLN A 550 -26.59 -0.78 11.76
C GLN A 550 -26.58 -0.94 10.23
N LEU A 551 -27.70 -0.66 9.56
CA LEU A 551 -27.81 -0.76 8.09
C LEU A 551 -27.65 0.59 7.37
N VAL A 552 -27.79 1.69 8.10
CA VAL A 552 -27.95 3.03 7.52
C VAL A 552 -26.69 3.89 7.65
N ASP A 553 -25.79 3.54 8.56
CA ASP A 553 -24.53 4.23 8.83
C ASP A 553 -23.73 4.62 7.56
N PRO A 554 -23.53 3.74 6.56
CA PRO A 554 -22.81 4.11 5.34
C PRO A 554 -23.45 5.25 4.52
N TYR A 555 -24.73 5.55 4.73
CA TYR A 555 -25.48 6.61 4.06
C TYR A 555 -25.58 7.89 4.90
N LEU A 556 -25.19 7.84 6.18
CA LEU A 556 -25.27 8.98 7.07
C LEU A 556 -24.16 9.98 6.77
N THR A 557 -22.99 9.56 6.29
CA THR A 557 -21.95 10.48 5.80
C THR A 557 -22.11 10.73 4.30
N THR A 558 -22.30 11.99 3.89
CA THR A 558 -22.36 12.38 2.47
C THR A 558 -21.00 12.88 1.98
N VAL A 559 -20.42 12.18 1.02
CA VAL A 559 -19.13 12.55 0.41
C VAL A 559 -19.36 13.22 -0.95
N GLY A 560 -18.75 14.39 -1.14
CA GLY A 560 -18.83 15.17 -2.38
C GLY A 560 -17.51 15.22 -3.15
N TYR A 561 -17.55 14.91 -4.44
CA TYR A 561 -16.39 15.04 -5.34
C TYR A 561 -16.60 16.22 -6.29
N PHE A 562 -15.57 17.04 -6.47
CA PHE A 562 -15.61 18.23 -7.31
C PHE A 562 -14.40 18.28 -8.23
N ASN A 563 -14.62 18.68 -9.48
CA ASN A 563 -13.55 18.80 -10.48
C ASN A 563 -12.71 20.07 -10.29
N SER A 564 -13.20 21.04 -9.51
CA SER A 564 -12.48 22.28 -9.24
C SER A 564 -12.64 22.76 -7.80
N ILE A 565 -11.60 23.41 -7.29
CA ILE A 565 -11.60 24.05 -5.96
C ILE A 565 -12.67 25.14 -5.87
N ARG A 566 -12.98 25.80 -6.99
CA ARG A 566 -14.02 26.83 -7.08
C ARG A 566 -15.41 26.24 -6.81
N GLU A 567 -15.74 25.12 -7.44
CA GLU A 567 -17.02 24.44 -7.23
C GLU A 567 -17.14 23.90 -5.80
N LEU A 568 -16.07 23.28 -5.29
CA LEU A 568 -15.98 22.83 -3.90
C LEU A 568 -16.25 23.98 -2.93
N GLY A 569 -15.56 25.12 -3.10
CA GLY A 569 -15.77 26.29 -2.24
C GLY A 569 -17.19 26.84 -2.32
N GLY A 570 -17.80 26.81 -3.51
CA GLY A 570 -19.19 27.18 -3.73
C GLY A 570 -20.17 26.25 -3.03
N MET A 571 -19.90 24.95 -3.02
CA MET A 571 -20.76 23.93 -2.38
C MET A 571 -20.56 23.89 -0.86
N ARG A 572 -19.34 24.05 -0.34
CA ARG A 572 -19.07 24.15 1.10
C ARG A 572 -19.93 25.23 1.75
N ARG A 573 -19.90 26.45 1.20
CA ARG A 573 -20.78 27.54 1.64
C ARG A 573 -22.27 27.22 1.50
N ALA A 574 -22.65 26.42 0.51
CA ALA A 574 -24.03 26.01 0.33
C ALA A 574 -24.47 24.99 1.39
N VAL A 575 -23.55 24.13 1.86
CA VAL A 575 -23.83 23.18 2.93
C VAL A 575 -24.12 23.93 4.24
N ASP A 576 -23.26 24.89 4.58
CA ASP A 576 -23.37 25.68 5.83
C ASP A 576 -24.68 26.47 5.95
N ASP A 577 -25.25 26.90 4.81
CA ASP A 577 -26.43 27.76 4.76
C ASP A 577 -27.64 27.07 4.11
N ALA A 578 -27.61 26.94 2.79
CA ALA A 578 -28.77 26.57 1.97
C ALA A 578 -29.21 25.10 2.10
N VAL A 579 -28.29 24.17 2.35
CA VAL A 579 -28.60 22.75 2.64
C VAL A 579 -29.08 22.63 4.08
N ARG A 580 -28.34 23.19 5.05
CA ARG A 580 -28.69 23.16 6.47
C ARG A 580 -30.09 23.70 6.74
N THR A 581 -30.43 24.85 6.16
CA THR A 581 -31.76 25.46 6.30
C THR A 581 -32.87 24.58 5.72
N ARG A 582 -32.62 23.92 4.59
CA ARG A 582 -33.60 23.04 3.94
C ARG A 582 -33.77 21.71 4.69
N LEU A 583 -32.71 21.15 5.26
CA LEU A 583 -32.80 19.92 6.05
C LEU A 583 -33.63 20.09 7.33
N ARG A 584 -33.60 21.29 7.94
CA ARG A 584 -34.45 21.63 9.10
C ARG A 584 -35.95 21.69 8.77
N LYS A 585 -36.29 21.82 7.48
CA LYS A 585 -37.65 21.89 6.93
C LYS A 585 -37.98 20.70 6.02
N ALA A 586 -37.21 19.62 6.11
CA ALA A 586 -37.38 18.46 5.22
C ALA A 586 -38.72 17.73 5.48
N ASP A 587 -39.27 17.86 6.68
CA ASP A 587 -40.58 17.35 7.10
C ASP A 587 -41.74 17.97 6.33
N GLU A 588 -41.63 19.25 5.95
CA GLU A 588 -42.59 19.92 5.05
C GLU A 588 -42.72 19.20 3.68
N ARG A 589 -41.77 18.31 3.36
CA ARG A 589 -41.72 17.52 2.12
C ARG A 589 -41.81 16.00 2.36
N GLY A 590 -42.21 15.58 3.57
CA GLY A 590 -42.38 14.17 3.93
C GLY A 590 -41.08 13.39 4.19
N LEU A 591 -39.95 14.08 4.42
CA LEU A 591 -38.67 13.48 4.80
C LEU A 591 -38.30 13.85 6.25
N ALA A 592 -37.35 13.13 6.86
CA ALA A 592 -36.91 13.43 8.22
C ALA A 592 -36.07 14.71 8.30
N LYS A 593 -36.21 15.44 9.42
CA LYS A 593 -35.34 16.59 9.73
C LYS A 593 -33.94 16.11 10.05
N ARG A 594 -32.94 16.77 9.48
CA ARG A 594 -31.54 16.51 9.82
C ARG A 594 -30.82 17.78 10.22
N PHE A 595 -29.98 17.67 11.25
CA PHE A 595 -29.15 18.77 11.74
C PHE A 595 -27.70 18.54 11.32
N ILE A 596 -27.10 19.56 10.72
CA ILE A 596 -25.67 19.62 10.43
C ILE A 596 -25.06 20.61 11.41
N GLU A 597 -24.04 20.16 12.15
CA GLU A 597 -23.21 21.04 12.96
C GLU A 597 -22.01 21.53 12.15
N HIS A 598 -21.54 22.76 12.41
CA HIS A 598 -20.48 23.39 11.61
C HIS A 598 -19.16 22.60 11.66
N TYR A 599 -18.88 21.91 12.76
CA TYR A 599 -17.68 21.10 12.92
C TYR A 599 -17.74 19.75 12.18
N ASN A 600 -18.90 19.37 11.62
CA ASN A 600 -19.08 18.13 10.85
C ASN A 600 -18.89 18.31 9.34
N VAL A 601 -18.49 19.51 8.88
CA VAL A 601 -18.31 19.83 7.46
C VAL A 601 -16.83 19.97 7.16
N GLU A 602 -16.24 18.90 6.65
CA GLU A 602 -14.83 18.83 6.32
C GLU A 602 -14.54 18.81 4.82
N GLU A 603 -13.32 19.21 4.45
CA GLU A 603 -12.82 19.12 3.08
C GLU A 603 -11.45 18.41 3.07
N LEU A 604 -11.21 17.59 2.04
CA LEU A 604 -9.93 16.90 1.84
C LEU A 604 -9.20 17.53 0.64
N THR A 605 -8.77 18.79 0.79
CA THR A 605 -8.06 19.54 -0.25
C THR A 605 -6.63 19.86 0.18
N SER A 606 -5.82 20.39 -0.75
CA SER A 606 -4.48 20.89 -0.46
C SER A 606 -4.46 22.11 0.49
N ARG A 607 -5.62 22.63 0.92
CA ARG A 607 -5.73 23.70 1.91
C ARG A 607 -5.69 23.19 3.36
N LYS A 608 -5.92 21.90 3.59
CA LYS A 608 -5.79 21.28 4.92
C LYS A 608 -4.32 21.06 5.26
N GLY A 609 -3.97 21.25 6.52
CA GLY A 609 -2.63 20.94 7.02
C GLY A 609 -2.35 19.45 6.93
N ALA A 610 -1.07 19.08 6.80
CA ALA A 610 -0.67 17.68 6.76
C ALA A 610 -1.04 16.91 8.04
N SER A 611 -1.12 17.61 9.18
CA SER A 611 -1.60 17.08 10.47
C SER A 611 -3.10 16.82 10.52
N ASP A 612 -3.89 17.58 9.75
CA ASP A 612 -5.36 17.54 9.83
C ASP A 612 -5.93 16.37 9.01
N ILE A 613 -5.26 16.03 7.91
CA ILE A 613 -5.70 14.97 6.99
C ILE A 613 -5.87 13.62 7.71
N PRO A 614 -4.87 13.10 8.46
CA PRO A 614 -5.03 11.87 9.24
C PRO A 614 -6.25 11.92 10.17
N LEU A 615 -6.45 13.04 10.88
CA LEU A 615 -7.54 13.20 11.85
C LEU A 615 -8.93 13.19 11.19
N ILE A 616 -9.07 13.85 10.03
CA ILE A 616 -10.32 13.85 9.26
C ILE A 616 -10.63 12.44 8.75
N LEU A 617 -9.62 11.67 8.34
CA LEU A 617 -9.82 10.29 7.91
C LEU A 617 -10.26 9.39 9.07
N ASP A 618 -9.68 9.57 10.27
CA ASP A 618 -10.11 8.83 11.46
C ASP A 618 -11.58 9.13 11.83
N GLN A 619 -12.04 10.38 11.65
CA GLN A 619 -13.45 10.74 11.86
C GLN A 619 -14.40 10.00 10.91
N LEU A 620 -13.97 9.67 9.70
CA LEU A 620 -14.78 8.88 8.75
C LEU A 620 -14.93 7.40 9.16
N GLU A 621 -14.10 6.90 10.08
CA GLU A 621 -14.20 5.54 10.62
C GLU A 621 -15.18 5.44 11.80
N ILE A 622 -15.66 6.56 12.34
CA ILE A 622 -16.55 6.61 13.50
C ILE A 622 -17.99 6.25 13.07
N PRO A 623 -18.59 5.19 13.65
CA PRO A 623 -19.99 4.86 13.39
C PRO A 623 -20.94 5.95 13.91
N PHE A 624 -22.04 6.17 13.21
CA PHE A 624 -23.14 7.02 13.64
C PHE A 624 -24.17 6.23 14.47
N PRO A 625 -24.77 6.82 15.52
CA PRO A 625 -24.37 8.08 16.12
C PRO A 625 -23.00 7.92 16.80
N PRO A 626 -22.15 8.96 16.80
CA PRO A 626 -20.88 8.90 17.51
C PRO A 626 -21.15 8.53 18.97
N GLN A 627 -20.44 7.54 19.49
CA GLN A 627 -20.51 7.18 20.90
C GLN A 627 -20.03 8.39 21.73
N ALA A 628 -20.81 8.75 22.75
CA ALA A 628 -20.64 9.97 23.54
C ALA A 628 -19.32 10.01 24.32
#